data_AF-A0A7X6VW06-F1
#
_entry.id   AF-A0A7X6VW06-F1
#
_cell.length_a   1.000
_cell.length_b   1.000
_cell.length_c   1.000
_cell.angle_alpha   90.00
_cell.angle_beta   90.00
_cell.angle_gamma   90.00
#
_symmetry.space_group_name_H-M   'P 1'
#
loop_
_entity.id
_entity.type
_entity.pdbx_description
1 polymer ?
#
loop_
_entity_poly.entity_id
_entity_poly.type
_entity_poly.pdbx_seq_one_letter_code
_entity_poly.pdbx_strand_id
1 'polypeptide(L)'
;MEKASKNYVLLYKSNSGQGECSLQNILSAAKKFEKVNVLVADVSTVRDIHTHYNITSSPSLLIFEGERFINVVKGCNDPAYYISLFEESYFHPVFQKEETKQKRVTLYSTPSCSWCNVLKNHLKASNIRFTEVDVSQNQEAAEQMVRRSGQRGVPQTDIDGQIIVGFDKNKINSLLGIQ
;
A
#
# COMPACT_ATOMS: atom_id res chain seq x y z
N MET A 1 -12.64 8.78 1.54
CA MET A 1 -11.89 10.02 1.30
C MET A 1 -11.01 9.79 0.10
N GLU A 2 -11.32 10.45 -1.01
CA GLU A 2 -10.53 10.39 -2.24
C GLU A 2 -9.19 11.11 -1.98
N LYS A 3 -8.08 10.37 -1.97
CA LYS A 3 -6.75 10.99 -1.80
C LYS A 3 -6.43 11.76 -3.08
N ALA A 4 -6.07 13.04 -2.94
CA ALA A 4 -5.83 13.92 -4.06
C ALA A 4 -4.60 13.48 -4.88
N SER A 5 -4.69 13.61 -6.20
CA SER A 5 -3.60 13.26 -7.12
C SER A 5 -2.40 14.19 -6.89
N LYS A 6 -1.18 13.62 -6.89
CA LYS A 6 0.05 14.40 -6.81
C LYS A 6 0.39 15.02 -8.18
N ASN A 7 0.76 16.29 -8.18
CA ASN A 7 1.16 17.05 -9.36
C ASN A 7 2.58 17.59 -9.16
N TYR A 8 3.34 17.66 -10.25
CA TYR A 8 4.73 18.12 -10.22
C TYR A 8 4.93 19.33 -11.12
N VAL A 9 5.70 20.31 -10.66
CA VAL A 9 6.08 21.48 -11.45
C VAL A 9 7.59 21.64 -11.40
N LEU A 10 8.26 21.35 -12.51
CA LEU A 10 9.69 21.59 -12.67
C LEU A 10 9.93 23.03 -13.11
N LEU A 11 10.64 23.78 -12.27
CA LEU A 11 11.25 25.04 -12.63
C LEU A 11 12.68 24.78 -13.06
N TYR A 12 13.05 25.14 -14.28
CA TYR A 12 14.41 24.97 -14.80
C TYR A 12 14.83 26.20 -15.61
N LYS A 13 16.12 26.30 -15.95
CA LYS A 13 16.66 27.32 -16.84
C LYS A 13 17.24 26.65 -18.08
N SER A 14 16.75 26.99 -19.26
CA SER A 14 17.32 26.51 -20.52
C SER A 14 18.77 26.97 -20.71
N ASN A 15 19.58 26.18 -21.43
CA ASN A 15 21.01 26.44 -21.64
C ASN A 15 21.84 26.44 -20.34
N SER A 16 21.38 25.71 -19.32
CA SER A 16 22.14 25.46 -18.11
C SER A 16 22.33 23.95 -17.94
N GLY A 17 23.57 23.51 -17.72
CA GLY A 17 23.87 22.08 -17.62
C GLY A 17 23.07 21.38 -16.52
N GLN A 18 22.82 22.07 -15.40
CA GLN A 18 21.97 21.56 -14.32
C GLN A 18 20.49 21.54 -14.70
N GLY A 19 19.98 22.59 -15.38
CA GLY A 19 18.58 22.66 -15.82
C GLY A 19 18.23 21.60 -16.85
N GLU A 20 19.09 21.39 -17.84
CA GLU A 20 18.94 20.36 -18.86
C GLU A 20 19.04 18.96 -18.27
N CYS A 21 20.01 18.72 -17.38
CA CYS A 21 20.14 17.46 -16.65
C CYS A 21 18.85 17.13 -15.88
N SER A 22 18.32 18.10 -15.12
CA SER A 22 17.11 17.90 -14.33
C SER A 22 15.89 17.63 -15.22
N LEU A 23 15.72 18.41 -16.30
CA LEU A 23 14.65 18.21 -17.28
C LEU A 23 14.71 16.81 -17.91
N GLN A 24 15.88 16.37 -18.40
CA GLN A 24 16.04 15.06 -19.03
C GLN A 24 15.76 13.92 -18.06
N ASN A 25 16.32 13.97 -16.85
CA ASN A 25 16.17 12.89 -15.87
C ASN A 25 14.73 12.76 -15.37
N ILE A 26 14.05 13.89 -15.12
CA ILE A 26 12.65 13.92 -14.69
C ILE A 26 11.72 13.40 -15.78
N LEU A 27 11.88 13.85 -17.02
CA LEU A 27 11.04 13.40 -18.13
C LEU A 27 11.30 11.93 -18.48
N SER A 28 12.54 11.47 -18.40
CA SER A 28 12.90 10.05 -18.58
C SER A 28 12.24 9.17 -17.52
N ALA A 29 12.24 9.61 -16.25
CA ALA A 29 11.54 8.91 -15.18
C ALA A 29 10.02 8.93 -15.38
N ALA A 30 9.43 10.09 -15.72
CA ALA A 30 8.00 10.24 -15.90
C ALA A 30 7.42 9.34 -17.01
N LYS A 31 8.18 9.11 -18.10
CA LYS A 31 7.79 8.21 -19.20
C LYS A 31 7.57 6.75 -18.78
N LYS A 32 8.08 6.34 -17.61
CA LYS A 32 7.89 4.98 -17.09
C LYS A 32 6.54 4.77 -16.41
N PHE A 33 5.74 5.82 -16.23
CA PHE A 33 4.47 5.76 -15.53
C PHE A 33 3.31 6.18 -16.43
N GLU A 34 2.20 5.44 -16.40
CA GLU A 34 1.02 5.72 -17.22
C GLU A 34 0.27 6.99 -16.78
N LYS A 35 0.40 7.38 -15.50
CA LYS A 35 -0.35 8.50 -14.90
C LYS A 35 0.51 9.31 -13.92
N VAL A 36 1.39 10.14 -14.47
CA VAL A 36 2.14 11.18 -13.73
C VAL A 36 2.00 12.51 -14.46
N ASN A 37 1.60 13.56 -13.74
CA ASN A 37 1.47 14.90 -14.28
C ASN A 37 2.70 15.75 -13.91
N VAL A 38 3.61 15.94 -14.87
CA VAL A 38 4.77 16.84 -14.71
C VAL A 38 4.60 18.03 -15.65
N LEU A 39 4.46 19.21 -15.06
CA LEU A 39 4.50 20.49 -15.74
C LEU A 39 5.93 21.04 -15.71
N VAL A 40 6.34 21.69 -16.78
CA VAL A 40 7.68 22.27 -16.89
C VAL A 40 7.56 23.77 -17.17
N ALA A 41 8.35 24.58 -16.49
CA ALA A 41 8.41 26.02 -16.68
C ALA A 41 9.87 26.49 -16.73
N ASP A 42 10.21 27.18 -17.82
CA ASP A 42 11.52 27.80 -17.95
C ASP A 42 11.51 29.18 -17.29
N VAL A 43 12.31 29.33 -16.23
CA VAL A 43 12.42 30.58 -15.45
C VAL A 43 13.02 31.73 -16.26
N SER A 44 13.64 31.47 -17.41
CA SER A 44 14.10 32.53 -18.32
C SER A 44 12.95 33.18 -19.11
N THR A 45 11.83 32.47 -19.26
CA THR A 45 10.67 32.92 -20.04
C THR A 45 9.46 33.24 -19.18
N VAL A 46 9.37 32.65 -17.98
CA VAL A 46 8.27 32.85 -17.03
C VAL A 46 8.74 33.69 -15.84
N ARG A 47 8.01 34.79 -15.56
CA ARG A 47 8.30 35.69 -14.43
C ARG A 47 7.47 35.29 -13.19
N ASP A 48 7.99 35.61 -12.02
CA ASP A 48 7.30 35.64 -10.71
C ASP A 48 6.87 34.31 -10.03
N ILE A 49 6.93 33.16 -10.71
CA ILE A 49 6.55 31.85 -10.11
C ILE A 49 7.45 31.39 -8.95
N HIS A 50 8.70 31.85 -8.91
CA HIS A 50 9.69 31.44 -7.91
C HIS A 50 9.50 32.15 -6.55
N THR A 51 8.98 33.38 -6.57
CA THR A 51 8.78 34.20 -5.37
C THR A 51 7.63 33.67 -4.51
N HIS A 52 6.56 33.19 -5.14
CA HIS A 52 5.38 32.68 -4.42
C HIS A 52 5.69 31.44 -3.56
N TYR A 53 6.61 30.59 -4.02
CA TYR A 53 7.00 29.35 -3.33
C TYR A 53 8.39 29.43 -2.65
N ASN A 54 8.94 30.64 -2.51
CA ASN A 54 10.27 30.90 -1.91
C ASN A 54 11.41 30.07 -2.53
N ILE A 55 11.41 29.94 -3.85
CA ILE A 55 12.38 29.16 -4.61
C ILE A 55 13.54 30.06 -5.01
N THR A 56 14.69 29.82 -4.41
CA THR A 56 15.91 30.63 -4.61
C THR A 56 16.91 30.00 -5.59
N SER A 57 16.65 28.77 -6.04
CA SER A 57 17.55 27.99 -6.89
C SER A 57 16.80 27.30 -8.03
N SER A 58 17.40 27.28 -9.21
CA SER A 58 16.92 26.52 -10.38
C SER A 58 18.02 25.56 -10.83
N PRO A 59 17.71 24.28 -11.13
CA PRO A 59 16.38 23.67 -11.23
C PRO A 59 15.77 23.28 -9.87
N SER A 60 14.44 23.33 -9.79
CA SER A 60 13.65 22.91 -8.62
C SER A 60 12.35 22.23 -9.06
N LEU A 61 12.11 21.01 -8.58
CA LEU A 61 10.88 20.26 -8.79
C LEU A 61 9.96 20.44 -7.59
N LEU A 62 8.87 21.17 -7.79
CA LEU A 62 7.82 21.39 -6.80
C LEU A 62 6.83 20.22 -6.81
N ILE A 63 6.40 19.80 -5.62
CA ILE A 63 5.47 18.68 -5.42
C ILE A 63 4.20 19.22 -4.78
N PHE A 64 3.07 18.89 -5.38
CA PHE A 64 1.74 19.28 -4.91
C PHE A 64 0.87 18.04 -4.68
N GLU A 65 -0.05 18.12 -3.73
CA GLU A 65 -1.14 17.16 -3.54
C GLU A 65 -2.46 17.92 -3.72
N GLY A 66 -3.14 17.74 -4.86
CA GLY A 66 -4.16 18.68 -5.30
C GLY A 66 -3.57 20.09 -5.49
N GLU A 67 -4.11 21.08 -4.78
CA GLU A 67 -3.66 22.48 -4.78
C GLU A 67 -2.60 22.76 -3.69
N ARG A 68 -2.35 21.81 -2.79
CA ARG A 68 -1.48 22.01 -1.63
C ARG A 68 -0.02 21.76 -1.98
N PHE A 69 0.83 22.77 -1.81
CA PHE A 69 2.29 22.60 -1.90
C PHE A 69 2.80 21.72 -0.76
N ILE A 70 3.62 20.72 -1.10
CA ILE A 70 4.14 19.72 -0.16
C ILE A 70 5.61 19.95 0.11
N ASN A 71 6.42 19.94 -0.94
CA ASN A 71 7.86 19.99 -0.83
C ASN A 71 8.50 20.40 -2.16
N VAL A 72 9.80 20.68 -2.13
CA VAL A 72 10.65 20.94 -3.28
C VAL A 72 11.87 20.03 -3.29
N VAL A 73 12.18 19.47 -4.45
CA VAL A 73 13.45 18.81 -4.73
C VAL A 73 14.31 19.76 -5.55
N LYS A 74 15.55 20.00 -5.12
CA LYS A 74 16.47 20.95 -5.77
C LYS A 74 17.54 20.22 -6.57
N GLY A 75 17.99 20.86 -7.65
CA GLY A 75 19.13 20.40 -8.45
C GLY A 75 18.79 19.29 -9.45
N CYS A 76 19.83 18.79 -10.12
CA CYS A 76 19.74 17.57 -10.91
C CYS A 76 20.07 16.35 -10.03
N ASN A 77 19.13 15.42 -9.95
CA ASN A 77 19.31 14.13 -9.30
C ASN A 77 19.32 13.01 -10.35
N ASP A 78 19.73 11.81 -9.94
CA ASP A 78 19.73 10.63 -10.80
C ASP A 78 18.29 10.24 -11.22
N PRO A 79 18.07 9.70 -12.43
CA PRO A 79 16.75 9.20 -12.83
C PRO A 79 16.12 8.22 -11.83
N ALA A 80 16.91 7.38 -11.15
CA ALA A 80 16.42 6.45 -10.13
C ALA A 80 15.75 7.18 -8.96
N TYR A 81 16.27 8.33 -8.55
CA TYR A 81 15.67 9.15 -7.50
C TYR A 81 14.26 9.62 -7.90
N TYR A 82 14.10 10.10 -9.14
CA TYR A 82 12.79 10.54 -9.64
C TYR A 82 11.84 9.37 -9.88
N ILE A 83 12.35 8.21 -10.28
CA ILE A 83 11.57 6.98 -10.34
C ILE A 83 11.03 6.65 -8.95
N SER A 84 11.85 6.64 -7.90
CA SER A 84 11.37 6.42 -6.53
C SER A 84 10.37 7.48 -6.07
N LEU A 85 10.58 8.75 -6.41
CA LEU A 85 9.66 9.85 -6.08
C LEU A 85 8.29 9.71 -6.75
N PHE A 86 8.29 9.32 -8.03
CA PHE A 86 7.08 9.04 -8.79
C PHE A 86 6.45 7.73 -8.36
N GLU A 87 7.24 6.71 -8.02
CA GLU A 87 6.81 5.48 -7.38
C GLU A 87 6.11 5.79 -6.06
N GLU A 88 6.63 6.59 -5.14
CA GLU A 88 5.91 7.00 -3.90
C GLU A 88 4.54 7.66 -4.17
N SER A 89 4.32 8.07 -5.41
CA SER A 89 3.12 8.77 -5.87
C SER A 89 2.25 7.86 -6.77
N TYR A 90 2.84 6.80 -7.31
CA TYR A 90 2.26 5.76 -8.18
C TYR A 90 1.93 4.46 -7.44
N PHE A 91 2.63 4.15 -6.35
CA PHE A 91 2.33 3.09 -5.39
C PHE A 91 1.05 3.36 -4.58
N HIS A 92 0.34 4.44 -4.90
CA HIS A 92 -1.02 4.72 -4.45
C HIS A 92 -2.01 4.99 -5.60
N PRO A 93 -1.86 4.39 -6.80
CA PRO A 93 -2.95 3.50 -7.27
C PRO A 93 -2.60 2.30 -8.18
N VAL A 94 -1.35 1.84 -8.38
CA VAL A 94 -1.07 0.74 -9.35
C VAL A 94 -0.21 -0.42 -8.80
N PHE A 95 -0.21 -0.65 -7.50
CA PHE A 95 -0.01 -2.00 -6.96
C PHE A 95 -1.32 -2.48 -6.38
N GLN A 96 -2.21 -2.98 -7.24
CA GLN A 96 -3.23 -3.93 -6.79
C GLN A 96 -2.53 -5.28 -6.55
N LYS A 97 -1.83 -5.43 -5.43
CA LYS A 97 -2.18 -6.58 -4.62
C LYS A 97 -3.43 -6.11 -3.92
N GLU A 98 -4.58 -6.70 -4.24
CA GLU A 98 -5.82 -6.40 -3.54
C GLU A 98 -5.54 -6.32 -2.03
N GLU A 99 -5.53 -5.12 -1.45
CA GLU A 99 -6.01 -4.98 -0.09
C GLU A 99 -7.53 -5.14 -0.20
N THR A 100 -7.96 -6.38 -0.49
CA THR A 100 -9.15 -6.86 0.17
C THR A 100 -8.84 -6.63 1.64
N LYS A 101 -9.58 -5.72 2.28
CA LYS A 101 -9.56 -5.57 3.74
C LYS A 101 -9.43 -6.98 4.30
N GLN A 102 -8.28 -7.28 4.92
CA GLN A 102 -7.94 -8.66 5.23
C GLN A 102 -9.13 -9.26 5.98
N LYS A 103 -9.68 -10.35 5.45
CA LYS A 103 -10.89 -10.96 6.00
C LYS A 103 -10.73 -11.17 7.49
N ARG A 104 -11.80 -10.97 8.26
CA ARG A 104 -11.78 -11.24 9.69
C ARG A 104 -11.67 -12.74 9.86
N VAL A 105 -10.51 -13.18 10.36
CA VAL A 105 -10.26 -14.59 10.67
C VAL A 105 -10.29 -14.79 12.19
N THR A 106 -11.15 -15.68 12.67
CA THR A 106 -11.15 -16.15 14.05
C THR A 106 -10.92 -17.66 14.06
N LEU A 107 -9.89 -18.12 14.76
CA LEU A 107 -9.56 -19.52 14.92
C LEU A 107 -9.94 -19.98 16.33
N TYR A 108 -10.91 -20.88 16.42
CA TYR A 108 -11.25 -21.60 17.64
C TYR A 108 -10.33 -22.81 17.81
N SER A 109 -9.65 -22.88 18.95
CA SER A 109 -8.65 -23.91 19.24
C SER A 109 -8.69 -24.37 20.69
N THR A 110 -7.89 -25.40 21.00
CA THR A 110 -7.55 -25.80 22.37
C THR A 110 -6.03 -26.07 22.45
N PRO A 111 -5.41 -25.99 23.64
CA PRO A 111 -3.95 -26.13 23.78
C PRO A 111 -3.41 -27.50 23.36
N SER A 112 -4.21 -28.57 23.53
CA SER A 112 -3.81 -29.96 23.22
C SER A 112 -4.07 -30.39 21.78
N CYS A 113 -4.66 -29.53 20.95
CA CYS A 113 -5.08 -29.87 19.59
C CYS A 113 -3.92 -29.72 18.59
N SER A 114 -3.36 -30.84 18.12
CA SER A 114 -2.28 -30.87 17.12
C SER A 114 -2.67 -30.20 15.80
N TRP A 115 -3.87 -30.48 15.29
CA TRP A 115 -4.41 -29.89 14.06
C TRP A 115 -4.61 -28.37 14.16
N CYS A 116 -4.91 -27.87 15.35
CA CYS A 116 -5.04 -26.44 15.59
C CYS A 116 -3.68 -25.74 15.43
N ASN A 117 -2.60 -26.38 15.88
CA ASN A 117 -1.24 -25.85 15.69
C ASN A 117 -0.82 -25.84 14.21
N VAL A 118 -1.15 -26.89 13.46
CA VAL A 118 -0.93 -26.94 12.00
C VAL A 118 -1.61 -25.76 11.31
N LEU A 119 -2.88 -25.51 11.64
CA LEU A 119 -3.63 -24.40 11.08
C LEU A 119 -3.09 -23.03 11.49
N LYS A 120 -2.71 -22.83 12.77
CA LYS A 120 -2.03 -21.60 13.23
C LYS A 120 -0.78 -21.33 12.42
N ASN A 121 0.05 -22.36 12.22
CA ASN A 121 1.30 -22.23 11.48
C ASN A 121 1.05 -21.94 10.01
N HIS A 122 0.04 -22.56 9.40
CA HIS A 122 -0.37 -22.26 8.03
C HIS A 122 -0.79 -20.79 7.87
N LEU A 123 -1.66 -20.29 8.74
CA LEU A 123 -2.10 -18.88 8.72
C LEU A 123 -0.92 -17.91 8.94
N LYS A 124 -0.01 -18.21 9.87
CA LYS A 124 1.20 -17.41 10.12
C LYS A 124 2.14 -17.42 8.93
N ALA A 125 2.38 -18.58 8.31
CA ALA A 125 3.25 -18.71 7.13
C ALA A 125 2.68 -17.95 5.93
N SER A 126 1.35 -17.87 5.80
CA SER A 126 0.67 -17.08 4.78
C SER A 126 0.49 -15.60 5.16
N ASN A 127 1.08 -15.14 6.26
CA ASN A 127 1.01 -13.77 6.76
C ASN A 127 -0.44 -13.26 6.99
N ILE A 128 -1.34 -14.15 7.40
CA ILE A 128 -2.74 -13.83 7.71
C ILE A 128 -2.86 -13.49 9.19
N ARG A 129 -3.38 -12.31 9.51
CA ARG A 129 -3.74 -11.93 10.88
C ARG A 129 -5.03 -12.64 11.29
N PHE A 130 -5.07 -13.23 12.47
CA PHE A 130 -6.26 -13.89 13.00
C PHE A 130 -6.37 -13.68 14.51
N THR A 131 -7.60 -13.78 15.02
CA THR A 131 -7.88 -13.86 16.45
C THR A 131 -7.90 -15.32 16.84
N GLU A 132 -7.05 -15.72 17.78
CA GLU A 132 -7.10 -17.04 18.39
C GLU A 132 -8.05 -17.01 19.59
N VAL A 133 -8.97 -17.97 19.65
CA VAL A 133 -9.89 -18.16 20.77
C VAL A 133 -9.70 -19.56 21.31
N ASP A 134 -9.19 -19.66 22.53
CA ASP A 134 -9.14 -20.93 23.27
C ASP A 134 -10.51 -21.22 23.87
N VAL A 135 -11.24 -22.17 23.27
CA VAL A 135 -12.58 -22.55 23.73
C VAL A 135 -12.56 -23.40 25.01
N SER A 136 -11.39 -23.89 25.43
CA SER A 136 -11.25 -24.58 26.72
C SER A 136 -11.29 -23.62 27.91
N GLN A 137 -10.94 -22.35 27.67
CA GLN A 137 -10.92 -21.29 28.69
C GLN A 137 -12.09 -20.32 28.56
N ASN A 138 -12.85 -20.39 27.46
CA ASN A 138 -13.98 -19.51 27.17
C ASN A 138 -15.22 -20.31 26.77
N GLN A 139 -16.03 -20.64 27.78
CA GLN A 139 -17.26 -21.43 27.62
C GLN A 139 -18.30 -20.73 26.71
N GLU A 140 -18.44 -19.42 26.81
CA GLU A 140 -19.36 -18.65 25.97
C GLU A 140 -18.94 -18.73 24.49
N ALA A 141 -17.65 -18.58 24.20
CA ALA A 141 -17.12 -18.76 22.86
C ALA A 141 -17.30 -20.19 22.33
N ALA A 142 -17.16 -21.21 23.19
CA ALA A 142 -17.42 -22.60 22.83
C ALA A 142 -18.89 -22.81 22.44
N GLU A 143 -19.83 -22.23 23.18
CA GLU A 143 -21.26 -22.30 22.86
C GLU A 143 -21.61 -21.56 21.58
N GLN A 144 -21.06 -20.37 21.35
CA GLN A 144 -21.25 -19.62 20.11
C GLN A 144 -20.68 -20.36 18.90
N MET A 145 -19.49 -20.97 19.05
CA MET A 145 -18.89 -21.83 18.03
C MET A 145 -19.83 -22.97 17.65
N VAL A 146 -20.36 -23.70 18.63
CA VAL A 146 -21.29 -24.83 18.41
C VAL A 146 -22.60 -24.35 17.78
N ARG A 147 -23.16 -23.23 18.24
CA ARG A 147 -24.41 -22.68 17.69
C ARG A 147 -24.26 -22.32 16.21
N ARG A 148 -23.09 -21.81 15.81
CA ARG A 148 -22.82 -21.39 14.43
C ARG A 148 -22.46 -22.55 13.50
N SER A 149 -21.75 -23.57 14.00
CA SER A 149 -21.24 -24.67 13.17
C SER A 149 -22.03 -25.97 13.29
N GLY A 150 -22.84 -26.11 14.34
CA GLY A 150 -23.46 -27.37 14.75
C GLY A 150 -22.48 -28.38 15.36
N GLN A 151 -21.20 -28.03 15.54
CA GLN A 151 -20.16 -28.97 15.94
C GLN A 151 -19.34 -28.46 17.14
N ARG A 152 -18.97 -29.39 18.03
CA ARG A 152 -18.14 -29.13 19.22
C ARG A 152 -16.63 -29.24 18.99
N GLY A 153 -16.21 -29.97 17.97
CA GLY A 153 -14.79 -30.26 17.72
C GLY A 153 -14.02 -29.04 17.21
N VAL A 154 -12.77 -28.90 17.63
CA VAL A 154 -11.78 -27.96 17.08
C VAL A 154 -10.81 -28.73 16.14
N PRO A 155 -10.11 -28.06 15.20
CA PRO A 155 -10.16 -26.63 14.90
C PRO A 155 -11.45 -26.20 14.20
N GLN A 156 -11.89 -24.96 14.44
CA GLN A 156 -12.89 -24.29 13.59
C GLN A 156 -12.41 -22.89 13.24
N THR A 157 -12.62 -22.47 12.00
CA THR A 157 -12.22 -21.15 11.52
C THR A 157 -13.43 -20.39 11.03
N ASP A 158 -13.63 -19.19 11.54
CA ASP A 158 -14.56 -18.21 11.04
C ASP A 158 -13.84 -17.23 10.12
N ILE A 159 -14.23 -17.17 8.85
CA ILE A 159 -13.69 -16.23 7.87
C ILE A 159 -14.84 -15.36 7.37
N ASP A 160 -14.89 -14.10 7.83
CA ASP A 160 -15.97 -13.14 7.51
C ASP A 160 -17.39 -13.68 7.71
N GLY A 161 -17.60 -14.51 8.74
CA GLY A 161 -18.89 -15.10 9.06
C GLY A 161 -19.06 -16.54 8.57
N GLN A 162 -18.22 -17.00 7.63
CA GLN A 162 -18.25 -18.37 7.12
C GLN A 162 -17.45 -19.31 8.03
N ILE A 163 -18.13 -20.28 8.62
CA ILE A 163 -17.48 -21.29 9.47
C ILE A 163 -16.96 -22.46 8.63
N ILE A 164 -15.71 -22.83 8.90
CA ILE A 164 -15.05 -24.03 8.39
C ILE A 164 -14.72 -24.91 9.60
N VAL A 165 -15.19 -26.15 9.58
CA VAL A 165 -14.89 -27.13 10.63
C VAL A 165 -13.74 -28.02 10.18
N GLY A 166 -12.78 -28.25 11.07
CA GLY A 166 -11.56 -28.98 10.79
C GLY A 166 -10.52 -28.16 10.04
N PHE A 167 -9.51 -28.84 9.50
CA PHE A 167 -8.44 -28.25 8.69
C PHE A 167 -8.65 -28.56 7.21
N ASP A 168 -9.50 -27.77 6.54
CA ASP A 168 -9.66 -27.81 5.09
C ASP A 168 -8.79 -26.75 4.43
N LYS A 169 -7.55 -27.12 4.10
CA LYS A 169 -6.56 -26.21 3.51
C LYS A 169 -7.08 -25.55 2.23
N ASN A 170 -7.73 -26.30 1.35
CA ASN A 170 -8.19 -25.78 0.05
C ASN A 170 -9.28 -24.73 0.23
N LYS A 171 -10.26 -25.01 1.10
CA LYS A 171 -11.35 -24.07 1.38
C LYS A 171 -10.87 -22.82 2.11
N ILE A 172 -9.96 -22.98 3.07
CA ILE A 172 -9.32 -21.86 3.78
C ILE A 172 -8.53 -20.99 2.81
N ASN A 173 -7.71 -21.62 1.95
CA ASN A 173 -6.91 -20.93 0.95
C ASN A 173 -7.78 -20.15 -0.03
N SER A 174 -8.83 -20.77 -0.55
CA SER A 174 -9.79 -20.13 -1.44
C SER A 174 -10.48 -18.94 -0.79
N LEU A 175 -10.91 -19.08 0.47
CA LEU A 175 -11.58 -17.99 1.18
C LEU A 175 -10.63 -16.85 1.53
N LEU A 176 -9.34 -17.12 1.73
CA LEU A 176 -8.34 -16.10 2.08
C LEU A 176 -7.55 -15.56 0.87
N GLY A 177 -7.77 -16.11 -0.32
CA GLY A 177 -7.05 -15.69 -1.54
C GLY A 177 -5.56 -16.03 -1.51
N ILE A 178 -5.18 -17.14 -0.87
CA ILE A 178 -3.79 -17.59 -0.74
C ILE A 178 -3.59 -18.92 -1.49
N GLN A 179 -2.43 -19.09 -2.13
CA GLN A 179 -2.11 -20.23 -3.02
C GLN A 179 -1.54 -21.43 -2.25
#